data_AF-A0AAV9FGH8-F1
#
_entry.id   AF-A0AAV9FGH8-F1
#
_cell.length_a   1.000
_cell.length_b   1.000
_cell.length_c   1.000
_cell.angle_alpha   90.00
_cell.angle_beta   90.00
_cell.angle_gamma   90.00
#
_symmetry.space_group_name_H-M   'P 1'
#
loop_
_entity.id
_entity.type
_entity.pdbx_description
1 polymer ?
#
loop_
_entity_poly.entity_id
_entity_poly.type
_entity_poly.pdbx_seq_one_letter_code
_entity_poly.pdbx_strand_id
1 'polypeptide(L)'
;MISGAPASGKGTQCEMLVEKYGLVHISTGDLLRAEVSSGTEIGIKVKEFMENGILVPDEIVTDIVKSRILKPDVKERGWLLDGYPRTAAQAQSLERLGIRPDICVVLDVPDQILVDRCVGRRLDPVTRKIYHVEYDPPESEEVNARLIIRNDDTVEKVTARLETYKQNAEVIFSAYMDVFNKIDGNQPKEMVFGEIDSLLQQVQLVAKQRQKLISMEGKQEPKNYNSSSRAPLDQDNWRGIPTRLNNIPHSREIRKYFYDDIIYATQRAIEDGRIRLKVEINIPELNPEMDVYRIGTLMELVRALALSFADDGKHVKVCVQGSMGEGALAGMPLQLAGCRKILEGMDWGSYDAKGIFINIGSIGAKEVEEQDDIHSSGSSKCCGELYNR
;
A
#
# COMPACT_ATOMS: atom_id res chain seq x y z
N MET A 1 -4.70 -11.82 1.10
CA MET A 1 -3.32 -12.34 0.96
C MET A 1 -2.72 -12.53 2.33
N ILE A 2 -1.96 -13.61 2.54
CA ILE A 2 -1.25 -13.87 3.79
C ILE A 2 0.25 -14.10 3.54
N SER A 3 1.07 -13.47 4.37
CA SER A 3 2.52 -13.55 4.35
C SER A 3 3.06 -13.69 5.77
N GLY A 4 4.36 -13.89 5.89
CA GLY A 4 5.03 -14.24 7.14
C GLY A 4 6.18 -15.21 6.92
N ALA A 5 7.09 -15.26 7.88
CA ALA A 5 8.28 -16.11 7.82
C ALA A 5 7.94 -17.62 7.73
N PRO A 6 8.85 -18.49 7.26
CA PRO A 6 8.65 -19.94 7.31
C PRO A 6 8.26 -20.40 8.72
N ALA A 7 7.29 -21.33 8.83
CA ALA A 7 6.75 -21.82 10.11
C ALA A 7 5.99 -20.80 10.99
N SER A 8 5.61 -19.64 10.46
CA SER A 8 4.81 -18.64 11.19
C SER A 8 3.33 -19.01 11.42
N GLY A 9 2.85 -20.15 10.92
CA GLY A 9 1.44 -20.57 11.05
C GLY A 9 0.51 -20.19 9.88
N LYS A 10 1.05 -19.65 8.77
CA LYS A 10 0.26 -19.25 7.58
C LYS A 10 -0.66 -20.35 7.06
N GLY A 11 -0.16 -21.58 6.93
CA GLY A 11 -0.92 -22.71 6.40
C GLY A 11 -2.16 -23.01 7.23
N THR A 12 -2.00 -23.11 8.55
CA THR A 12 -3.10 -23.29 9.50
C THR A 12 -4.15 -22.17 9.38
N GLN A 13 -3.72 -20.91 9.33
CA GLN A 13 -4.64 -19.79 9.15
C GLN A 13 -5.35 -19.85 7.79
N CYS A 14 -4.66 -20.28 6.72
CA CYS A 14 -5.27 -20.46 5.41
C CYS A 14 -6.37 -21.51 5.42
N GLU A 15 -6.14 -22.65 6.05
CA GLU A 15 -7.12 -23.73 6.14
C GLU A 15 -8.41 -23.24 6.82
N MET A 16 -8.29 -22.55 7.96
CA MET A 16 -9.43 -21.97 8.68
C MET A 16 -10.17 -20.91 7.85
N LEU A 17 -9.43 -20.08 7.10
CA LEU A 17 -10.02 -19.06 6.22
C LEU A 17 -10.77 -19.67 5.03
N VAL A 18 -10.22 -20.74 4.43
CA VAL A 18 -10.89 -21.47 3.35
C VAL A 18 -12.17 -22.10 3.85
N GLU A 19 -12.14 -22.73 5.03
CA GLU A 19 -13.31 -23.37 5.63
C GLU A 19 -14.42 -22.34 5.91
N LYS A 20 -14.08 -21.18 6.48
CA LYS A 20 -15.07 -20.15 6.83
C LYS A 20 -15.62 -19.38 5.64
N TYR A 21 -14.76 -18.99 4.70
CA TYR A 21 -15.12 -18.05 3.63
C TYR A 21 -15.25 -18.68 2.24
N GLY A 22 -14.85 -19.94 2.07
CA GLY A 22 -14.91 -20.64 0.77
C GLY A 22 -13.94 -20.10 -0.28
N LEU A 23 -12.94 -19.31 0.13
CA LEU A 23 -11.92 -18.72 -0.76
C LEU A 23 -11.10 -19.82 -1.44
N VAL A 24 -10.59 -19.51 -2.63
CA VAL A 24 -9.63 -20.40 -3.30
C VAL A 24 -8.24 -20.18 -2.72
N HIS A 25 -7.72 -21.17 -1.99
CA HIS A 25 -6.34 -21.15 -1.53
C HIS A 25 -5.35 -21.42 -2.67
N ILE A 26 -4.42 -20.49 -2.83
CA ILE A 26 -3.35 -20.50 -3.82
C ILE A 26 -2.03 -20.44 -3.04
N SER A 27 -1.51 -21.62 -2.64
CA SER A 27 -0.20 -21.72 -2.02
C SER A 27 0.88 -21.96 -3.08
N THR A 28 1.81 -21.03 -3.21
CA THR A 28 2.93 -21.16 -4.15
C THR A 28 3.82 -22.35 -3.80
N GLY A 29 3.95 -22.67 -2.51
CA GLY A 29 4.69 -23.85 -2.08
C GLY A 29 4.07 -25.16 -2.58
N ASP A 30 2.73 -25.26 -2.56
CA ASP A 30 2.03 -26.45 -3.05
C ASP A 30 2.01 -26.52 -4.58
N LEU A 31 1.86 -25.38 -5.26
CA LEU A 31 1.94 -25.32 -6.71
C LEU A 31 3.33 -25.76 -7.21
N LEU A 32 4.40 -25.29 -6.58
CA LEU A 32 5.77 -25.70 -6.93
C LEU A 32 6.00 -27.19 -6.62
N ARG A 33 5.52 -27.71 -5.48
CA ARG A 33 5.61 -29.16 -5.17
C ARG A 33 4.82 -30.03 -6.14
N ALA A 34 3.66 -29.57 -6.59
CA ALA A 34 2.88 -30.26 -7.61
C ALA A 34 3.64 -30.28 -8.94
N GLU A 35 4.30 -29.18 -9.32
CA GLU A 35 5.15 -29.11 -10.51
C GLU A 35 6.37 -30.03 -10.41
N VAL A 36 7.03 -30.10 -9.24
CA VAL A 36 8.11 -31.08 -9.02
C VAL A 36 7.61 -32.52 -9.18
N SER A 37 6.38 -32.80 -8.71
CA SER A 37 5.78 -34.13 -8.77
C SER A 37 5.34 -34.54 -10.19
N SER A 38 5.13 -33.58 -11.09
CA SER A 38 4.74 -33.85 -12.49
C SER A 38 5.90 -34.42 -13.31
N GLY A 39 7.15 -34.26 -12.85
CA GLY A 39 8.34 -34.77 -13.52
C GLY A 39 8.70 -34.04 -14.82
N THR A 40 8.14 -32.85 -15.06
CA THR A 40 8.48 -32.02 -16.22
C THR A 40 9.91 -31.49 -16.11
N GLU A 41 10.49 -31.03 -17.23
CA GLU A 41 11.81 -30.38 -17.22
C GLU A 41 11.85 -29.15 -16.30
N ILE A 42 10.73 -28.39 -16.26
CA ILE A 42 10.56 -27.26 -15.34
C ILE A 42 10.51 -27.76 -13.89
N GLY A 43 9.76 -28.84 -13.62
CA GLY A 43 9.69 -29.46 -12.30
C GLY A 43 11.04 -29.92 -11.76
N ILE A 44 11.91 -30.47 -12.63
CA ILE A 44 13.28 -30.87 -12.26
C ILE A 44 14.11 -29.65 -11.85
N LYS A 45 14.06 -28.55 -12.62
CA LYS A 45 14.77 -27.30 -12.28
C LYS A 45 14.24 -26.69 -10.99
N VAL A 46 12.92 -26.63 -10.82
CA VAL A 46 12.26 -26.15 -9.59
C VAL A 46 12.71 -26.95 -8.38
N LYS A 47 12.83 -28.28 -8.51
CA LYS A 47 13.29 -29.16 -7.43
C LYS A 47 14.66 -28.76 -6.92
N GLU A 48 15.61 -28.46 -7.81
CA GLU A 48 16.97 -28.05 -7.44
C GLU A 48 17.00 -26.77 -6.60
N PHE A 49 16.23 -25.74 -6.99
CA PHE A 49 16.12 -24.52 -6.19
C PHE A 49 15.52 -24.80 -4.80
N MET A 50 14.45 -25.59 -4.75
CA MET A 50 13.76 -25.92 -3.50
C MET A 50 14.63 -26.74 -2.54
N GLU A 51 15.37 -27.73 -3.04
CA GLU A 51 16.24 -28.58 -2.23
C GLU A 51 17.40 -27.79 -1.59
N ASN A 52 17.88 -26.76 -2.29
CA ASN A 52 18.92 -25.84 -1.84
C ASN A 52 18.40 -24.67 -0.99
N GLY A 53 17.08 -24.57 -0.78
CA GLY A 53 16.47 -23.47 -0.01
C GLY A 53 16.52 -22.10 -0.71
N ILE A 54 16.78 -22.08 -2.02
CA ILE A 54 16.88 -20.87 -2.84
C ILE A 54 15.50 -20.57 -3.44
N LEU A 55 15.18 -19.28 -3.66
CA LEU A 55 13.98 -18.91 -4.37
C LEU A 55 14.03 -19.39 -5.82
N VAL A 56 12.94 -20.03 -6.25
CA VAL A 56 12.70 -20.33 -7.67
C VAL A 56 12.63 -19.00 -8.44
N PRO A 57 13.19 -18.91 -9.67
CA PRO A 57 13.16 -17.69 -10.47
C PRO A 57 11.76 -17.07 -10.60
N ASP A 58 11.70 -15.74 -10.46
CA ASP A 58 10.43 -14.99 -10.37
C ASP A 58 9.52 -15.23 -11.57
N GLU A 59 10.07 -15.36 -12.78
CA GLU A 59 9.31 -15.64 -14.00
C GLU A 59 8.51 -16.95 -13.91
N ILE A 60 9.18 -18.03 -13.48
CA ILE A 60 8.56 -19.36 -13.34
C ILE A 60 7.45 -19.30 -12.29
N VAL A 61 7.72 -18.67 -11.14
CA VAL A 61 6.74 -18.56 -10.05
C VAL A 61 5.54 -17.72 -10.48
N THR A 62 5.79 -16.60 -11.15
CA THR A 62 4.77 -15.68 -11.64
C THR A 62 3.83 -16.38 -12.63
N ASP A 63 4.37 -17.13 -13.57
CA ASP A 63 3.58 -17.86 -14.57
C ASP A 63 2.70 -18.94 -13.92
N ILE A 64 3.26 -19.69 -12.98
CA ILE A 64 2.51 -20.72 -12.23
C ILE A 64 1.36 -20.07 -11.45
N VAL A 65 1.61 -18.99 -10.70
CA VAL A 65 0.57 -18.28 -9.93
C VAL A 65 -0.48 -17.67 -10.85
N LYS A 66 -0.05 -17.01 -11.95
CA LYS A 66 -0.94 -16.41 -12.95
C LYS A 66 -1.88 -17.45 -13.56
N SER A 67 -1.37 -18.63 -13.91
CA SER A 67 -2.18 -19.72 -14.46
C SER A 67 -3.27 -20.22 -13.50
N ARG A 68 -3.03 -20.11 -12.19
CA ARG A 68 -3.98 -20.55 -11.15
C ARG A 68 -5.00 -19.49 -10.79
N ILE A 69 -4.56 -18.24 -10.62
CA ILE A 69 -5.39 -17.13 -10.13
C ILE A 69 -6.41 -16.63 -11.15
N LEU A 70 -6.15 -16.85 -12.45
CA LEU A 70 -7.05 -16.43 -13.53
C LEU A 70 -8.18 -17.43 -13.82
N LYS A 71 -8.22 -18.58 -13.12
CA LYS A 71 -9.25 -19.61 -13.32
C LYS A 71 -10.65 -19.12 -12.88
N PRO A 72 -11.74 -19.62 -13.50
CA PRO A 72 -13.10 -19.16 -13.21
C PRO A 72 -13.49 -19.30 -11.74
N ASP A 73 -13.10 -20.40 -11.09
CA ASP A 73 -13.42 -20.68 -9.69
C ASP A 73 -12.86 -19.62 -8.73
N VAL A 74 -11.74 -18.99 -9.10
CA VAL A 74 -11.12 -17.89 -8.34
C VAL A 74 -11.89 -16.59 -8.52
N LYS A 75 -12.36 -16.30 -9.74
CA LYS A 75 -13.15 -15.10 -10.01
C LYS A 75 -14.47 -15.12 -9.26
N GLU A 76 -15.09 -16.30 -9.14
CA GLU A 76 -16.38 -16.47 -8.48
C GLU A 76 -16.27 -16.46 -6.95
N ARG A 77 -15.26 -17.14 -6.40
CA ARG A 77 -15.14 -17.35 -4.94
C ARG A 77 -14.14 -16.41 -4.26
N GLY A 78 -13.33 -15.67 -5.02
CA GLY A 78 -12.18 -14.94 -4.50
C GLY A 78 -10.97 -15.85 -4.25
N TRP A 79 -9.85 -15.23 -3.88
CA TRP A 79 -8.57 -15.91 -3.69
C TRP A 79 -7.95 -15.64 -2.32
N LEU A 80 -7.23 -16.64 -1.82
CA LEU A 80 -6.33 -16.54 -0.70
C LEU A 80 -4.93 -16.96 -1.15
N LEU A 81 -4.09 -15.97 -1.40
CA LEU A 81 -2.71 -16.17 -1.83
C LEU A 81 -1.81 -16.35 -0.61
N ASP A 82 -1.04 -17.44 -0.60
CA ASP A 82 -0.10 -17.83 0.46
C ASP A 82 1.31 -18.03 -0.12
N GLY A 83 2.26 -17.25 0.40
CA GLY A 83 3.66 -17.36 0.03
C GLY A 83 4.01 -16.81 -1.35
N TYR A 84 3.19 -15.90 -1.88
CA TYR A 84 3.49 -15.01 -3.01
C TYR A 84 2.81 -13.65 -2.74
N PRO A 85 3.46 -12.53 -3.07
CA PRO A 85 4.82 -12.40 -3.59
C PRO A 85 5.89 -12.61 -2.49
N ARG A 86 7.11 -12.97 -2.90
CA ARG A 86 8.33 -13.12 -2.08
C ARG A 86 9.48 -12.22 -2.51
N THR A 87 9.32 -11.49 -3.60
CA THR A 87 10.29 -10.50 -4.11
C THR A 87 9.54 -9.26 -4.60
N ALA A 88 10.27 -8.17 -4.79
CA ALA A 88 9.74 -6.94 -5.36
C ALA A 88 9.19 -7.14 -6.79
N ALA A 89 9.87 -7.93 -7.62
CA ALA A 89 9.46 -8.18 -8.99
C ALA A 89 8.16 -9.01 -9.05
N GLN A 90 7.98 -9.96 -8.13
CA GLN A 90 6.72 -10.70 -8.00
C GLN A 90 5.56 -9.78 -7.59
N ALA A 91 5.80 -8.85 -6.65
CA ALA A 91 4.79 -7.87 -6.24
C ALA A 91 4.41 -6.93 -7.39
N GLN A 92 5.40 -6.42 -8.13
CA GLN A 92 5.16 -5.59 -9.32
C GLN A 92 4.38 -6.36 -10.39
N SER A 93 4.62 -7.66 -10.53
CA SER A 93 3.92 -8.51 -11.50
C SER A 93 2.43 -8.63 -11.17
N LEU A 94 2.06 -8.73 -9.88
CA LEU A 94 0.65 -8.71 -9.46
C LEU A 94 -0.03 -7.38 -9.81
N GLU A 95 0.63 -6.25 -9.52
CA GLU A 95 0.09 -4.92 -9.85
C GLU A 95 -0.11 -4.75 -11.38
N ARG A 96 0.84 -5.21 -12.20
CA ARG A 96 0.72 -5.19 -13.67
C ARG A 96 -0.43 -6.05 -14.19
N LEU A 97 -0.78 -7.13 -13.48
CA LEU A 97 -1.91 -7.99 -13.81
C LEU A 97 -3.25 -7.42 -13.31
N GLY A 98 -3.24 -6.28 -12.59
CA GLY A 98 -4.43 -5.74 -11.95
C GLY A 98 -4.95 -6.60 -10.81
N ILE A 99 -4.08 -7.44 -10.23
CA ILE A 99 -4.43 -8.34 -9.12
C ILE A 99 -3.89 -7.72 -7.84
N ARG A 100 -4.78 -7.12 -7.05
CA ARG A 100 -4.43 -6.47 -5.79
C ARG A 100 -5.23 -7.09 -4.65
N PRO A 101 -4.60 -7.39 -3.50
CA PRO A 101 -5.32 -7.89 -2.34
C PRO A 101 -6.20 -6.81 -1.71
N ASP A 102 -7.38 -7.20 -1.21
CA ASP A 102 -8.17 -6.34 -0.32
C ASP A 102 -7.52 -6.19 1.06
N ILE A 103 -6.86 -7.27 1.52
CA ILE A 103 -6.12 -7.33 2.78
C ILE A 103 -4.81 -8.10 2.57
N CYS A 104 -3.71 -7.54 3.07
CA CYS A 104 -2.42 -8.19 3.22
C CYS A 104 -2.14 -8.41 4.70
N VAL A 105 -2.18 -9.66 5.15
CA VAL A 105 -1.87 -10.04 6.54
C VAL A 105 -0.44 -10.55 6.63
N VAL A 106 0.32 -10.10 7.62
CA VAL A 106 1.64 -10.64 7.95
C VAL A 106 1.64 -11.20 9.35
N LEU A 107 1.91 -12.50 9.47
CA LEU A 107 2.12 -13.16 10.75
C LEU A 107 3.55 -12.90 11.24
N ASP A 108 3.66 -12.14 12.32
CA ASP A 108 4.92 -11.82 13.00
C ASP A 108 5.17 -12.82 14.13
N VAL A 109 6.34 -13.47 14.09
CA VAL A 109 6.72 -14.46 15.09
C VAL A 109 8.22 -14.33 15.33
N PRO A 110 8.70 -14.34 16.59
CA PRO A 110 10.12 -14.33 16.90
C PRO A 110 10.89 -15.48 16.24
N ASP A 111 12.08 -15.18 15.70
CA ASP A 111 12.92 -16.13 14.96
C ASP A 111 13.19 -17.44 15.70
N GLN A 112 13.48 -17.36 17.00
CA GLN A 112 13.77 -18.52 17.83
C GLN A 112 12.59 -19.51 17.81
N ILE A 113 11.37 -18.98 17.90
CA ILE A 113 10.14 -19.77 17.89
C ILE A 113 9.89 -20.38 16.51
N LEU A 114 10.24 -19.67 15.43
CA LEU A 114 10.07 -20.15 14.06
C LEU A 114 10.92 -21.38 13.75
N VAL A 115 12.18 -21.40 14.22
CA VAL A 115 13.08 -22.54 14.05
C VAL A 115 12.52 -23.75 14.78
N ASP A 116 12.15 -23.58 16.06
CA ASP A 116 11.59 -24.66 16.89
C ASP A 116 10.30 -25.23 16.29
N ARG A 117 9.38 -24.35 15.86
CA ARG A 117 8.14 -24.74 15.17
C ARG A 117 8.38 -25.50 13.87
N CYS A 118 9.48 -25.23 13.16
CA CYS A 118 9.75 -25.90 11.91
C CYS A 118 10.26 -27.33 12.13
N VAL A 119 11.14 -27.54 13.11
CA VAL A 119 11.68 -28.87 13.45
C VAL A 119 10.57 -29.78 14.01
N GLY A 120 9.62 -29.21 14.74
CA GLY A 120 8.46 -29.93 15.28
C GLY A 120 7.34 -30.23 14.26
N ARG A 121 7.42 -29.69 13.04
CA ARG A 121 6.37 -29.85 12.03
C ARG A 121 6.33 -31.26 11.43
N ARG A 122 5.13 -31.76 11.18
CA ARG A 122 4.86 -33.04 10.54
C ARG A 122 3.82 -32.87 9.43
N LEU A 123 3.92 -33.69 8.39
CA LEU A 123 2.99 -33.73 7.26
C LEU A 123 2.37 -35.12 7.18
N ASP A 124 1.05 -35.20 7.11
CA ASP A 124 0.36 -36.42 6.71
C ASP A 124 0.39 -36.57 5.18
N PRO A 125 1.04 -37.59 4.62
CA PRO A 125 1.14 -37.76 3.16
C PRO A 125 -0.22 -38.03 2.49
N VAL A 126 -1.20 -38.55 3.25
CA VAL A 126 -2.52 -38.93 2.72
C VAL A 126 -3.45 -37.71 2.68
N THR A 127 -3.63 -37.04 3.82
CA THR A 127 -4.57 -35.92 3.93
C THR A 127 -3.94 -34.57 3.56
N ARG A 128 -2.62 -34.49 3.49
CA ARG A 128 -1.82 -33.26 3.38
C ARG A 128 -1.94 -32.31 4.57
N LYS A 129 -2.64 -32.72 5.65
CA LYS A 129 -2.76 -31.93 6.88
C LYS A 129 -1.41 -31.81 7.58
N ILE A 130 -1.17 -30.61 8.11
CA ILE A 130 0.03 -30.28 8.88
C ILE A 130 -0.25 -30.49 10.36
N TYR A 131 0.68 -31.13 11.04
CA TYR A 131 0.67 -31.34 12.48
C TYR A 131 1.94 -30.76 13.11
N HIS A 132 1.94 -30.62 14.42
CA HIS A 132 3.11 -30.26 15.20
C HIS A 132 3.22 -31.17 16.41
N VAL A 133 4.41 -31.72 16.68
CA VAL A 133 4.62 -32.70 17.77
C VAL A 133 4.13 -32.23 19.15
N GLU A 134 4.24 -30.93 19.43
CA GLU A 134 3.81 -30.31 20.69
C GLU A 134 2.47 -29.56 20.59
N TYR A 135 2.37 -28.57 19.70
CA TYR A 135 1.23 -27.64 19.65
C TYR A 135 -0.02 -28.15 18.93
N ASP A 136 0.10 -29.16 18.07
CA ASP A 136 -1.02 -29.72 17.30
C ASP A 136 -0.74 -31.20 16.99
N PRO A 137 -0.71 -32.06 18.03
CA PRO A 137 -0.37 -33.47 17.86
C PRO A 137 -1.45 -34.22 17.08
N PRO A 138 -1.11 -35.32 16.38
CA PRO A 138 -2.07 -36.09 15.61
C PRO A 138 -3.18 -36.68 16.48
N GLU A 139 -4.39 -36.70 15.94
CA GLU A 139 -5.61 -37.14 16.63
C GLU A 139 -5.65 -38.65 16.89
N SER A 140 -4.90 -39.44 16.12
CA SER A 140 -4.86 -40.91 16.23
C SER A 140 -3.46 -41.46 16.01
N GLU A 141 -3.21 -42.63 16.59
CA GLU A 141 -1.93 -43.33 16.48
C GLU A 141 -1.62 -43.79 15.05
N GLU A 142 -2.66 -44.12 14.27
CA GLU A 142 -2.53 -44.43 12.84
C GLU A 142 -2.01 -43.23 12.04
N VAL A 143 -2.57 -42.04 12.28
CA VAL A 143 -2.09 -40.80 11.64
C VAL A 143 -0.66 -40.53 12.10
N ASN A 144 -0.36 -40.66 13.40
CA ASN A 144 0.97 -40.43 13.94
C ASN A 144 2.04 -41.31 13.27
N ALA A 145 1.76 -42.61 13.09
CA ALA A 145 2.70 -43.57 12.50
C ALA A 145 3.07 -43.27 11.03
N ARG A 146 2.20 -42.58 10.28
CA ARG A 146 2.44 -42.25 8.86
C ARG A 146 2.96 -40.83 8.62
N LEU A 147 3.12 -40.03 9.67
CA LEU A 147 3.61 -38.66 9.54
C LEU A 147 5.05 -38.64 9.03
N ILE A 148 5.34 -37.72 8.11
CA ILE A 148 6.68 -37.48 7.58
C ILE A 148 7.16 -36.07 7.88
N ILE A 149 8.47 -35.89 7.94
CA ILE A 149 9.12 -34.58 7.95
C ILE A 149 9.36 -34.18 6.51
N ARG A 150 9.18 -32.88 6.18
CA ARG A 150 9.49 -32.40 4.84
C ARG A 150 11.01 -32.30 4.65
N ASN A 151 11.48 -32.59 3.45
CA ASN A 151 12.92 -32.53 3.12
C ASN A 151 13.53 -31.11 3.26
N ASP A 152 12.69 -30.07 3.34
CA ASP A 152 13.07 -28.67 3.53
C ASP A 152 12.96 -28.17 4.99
N ASP A 153 12.64 -29.05 5.95
CA ASP A 153 12.44 -28.70 7.36
C ASP A 153 13.68 -28.95 8.25
N THR A 154 14.89 -28.84 7.68
CA THR A 154 16.14 -28.87 8.46
C THR A 154 16.48 -27.49 9.01
N VAL A 155 17.21 -27.42 10.13
CA VAL A 155 17.57 -26.15 10.79
C VAL A 155 18.32 -25.22 9.82
N GLU A 156 19.25 -25.76 9.05
CA GLU A 156 20.07 -25.01 8.09
C GLU A 156 19.20 -24.39 6.99
N LYS A 157 18.30 -25.19 6.40
CA LYS A 157 17.41 -24.73 5.32
C LYS A 157 16.39 -23.72 5.82
N VAL A 158 15.86 -23.91 7.03
CA VAL A 158 14.92 -22.97 7.65
C VAL A 158 15.60 -21.64 7.93
N THR A 159 16.82 -21.67 8.45
CA THR A 159 17.62 -20.46 8.71
C THR A 159 17.89 -19.69 7.41
N ALA A 160 18.32 -20.37 6.35
CA ALA A 160 18.54 -19.76 5.05
C ALA A 160 17.27 -19.10 4.49
N ARG A 161 16.11 -19.78 4.60
CA ARG A 161 14.82 -19.25 4.15
C ARG A 161 14.35 -18.05 4.99
N LEU A 162 14.62 -18.06 6.29
CA LEU A 162 14.29 -16.97 7.19
C LEU A 162 15.10 -15.71 6.83
N GLU A 163 16.38 -15.87 6.54
CA GLU A 163 17.25 -14.78 6.10
C GLU A 163 16.77 -14.20 4.76
N THR A 164 16.50 -15.05 3.77
CA THR A 164 15.93 -14.60 2.47
C THR A 164 14.58 -13.90 2.65
N TYR A 165 13.73 -14.38 3.56
CA TYR A 165 12.47 -13.71 3.87
C TYR A 165 12.71 -12.29 4.41
N LYS A 166 13.59 -12.13 5.40
CA LYS A 166 13.88 -10.82 6.00
C LYS A 166 14.42 -9.81 4.99
N GLN A 167 15.32 -10.23 4.12
CA GLN A 167 15.91 -9.39 3.07
C GLN A 167 14.86 -8.82 2.10
N ASN A 168 13.76 -9.54 1.87
CA ASN A 168 12.73 -9.15 0.91
C ASN A 168 11.45 -8.59 1.55
N ALA A 169 11.22 -8.89 2.83
CA ALA A 169 9.98 -8.60 3.54
C ALA A 169 9.58 -7.12 3.46
N GLU A 170 10.51 -6.22 3.79
CA GLU A 170 10.26 -4.77 3.84
C GLU A 170 9.79 -4.21 2.50
N VAL A 171 10.40 -4.66 1.40
CA VAL A 171 10.05 -4.20 0.05
C VAL A 171 8.64 -4.66 -0.35
N ILE A 172 8.28 -5.89 0.01
CA ILE A 172 6.93 -6.43 -0.25
C ILE A 172 5.89 -5.71 0.58
N PHE A 173 6.18 -5.46 1.87
CA PHE A 173 5.23 -4.80 2.77
C PHE A 173 4.98 -3.36 2.33
N SER A 174 6.03 -2.68 1.87
CA SER A 174 5.94 -1.33 1.31
C SER A 174 5.01 -1.26 0.09
N ALA A 175 4.98 -2.30 -0.75
CA ALA A 175 4.13 -2.36 -1.94
C ALA A 175 2.63 -2.44 -1.60
N TYR A 176 2.27 -3.02 -0.44
CA TYR A 176 0.88 -3.24 -0.01
C TYR A 176 0.52 -2.48 1.28
N MET A 177 1.26 -1.41 1.60
CA MET A 177 1.16 -0.74 2.90
C MET A 177 -0.23 -0.17 3.21
N ASP A 178 -1.05 0.13 2.20
CA ASP A 178 -2.42 0.62 2.34
C ASP A 178 -3.43 -0.46 2.79
N VAL A 179 -3.10 -1.73 2.55
CA VAL A 179 -3.92 -2.90 2.94
C VAL A 179 -3.16 -3.82 3.91
N PHE A 180 -2.04 -3.35 4.44
CA PHE A 180 -1.12 -4.12 5.29
C PHE A 180 -1.60 -4.18 6.73
N ASN A 181 -1.61 -5.39 7.28
CA ASN A 181 -1.98 -5.68 8.66
C ASN A 181 -0.98 -6.66 9.26
N LYS A 182 -0.27 -6.23 10.30
CA LYS A 182 0.68 -7.07 11.04
C LYS A 182 -0.04 -7.68 12.24
N ILE A 183 0.00 -9.00 12.33
CA ILE A 183 -0.65 -9.77 13.40
C ILE A 183 0.39 -10.57 14.15
N ASP A 184 0.30 -10.59 15.47
CA ASP A 184 1.14 -11.42 16.32
C ASP A 184 0.77 -12.91 16.13
N GLY A 185 1.63 -13.65 15.44
CA GLY A 185 1.48 -15.08 15.21
C GLY A 185 2.01 -15.95 16.35
N ASN A 186 2.48 -15.34 17.45
CA ASN A 186 2.92 -16.04 18.65
C ASN A 186 1.79 -16.25 19.68
N GLN A 187 0.58 -16.48 19.18
CA GLN A 187 -0.62 -16.71 19.99
C GLN A 187 -1.31 -18.02 19.57
N PRO A 188 -2.26 -18.54 20.36
CA PRO A 188 -3.08 -19.69 19.96
C PRO A 188 -3.75 -19.47 18.59
N LYS A 189 -3.89 -20.53 17.80
CA LYS A 189 -4.33 -20.45 16.39
C LYS A 189 -5.72 -19.80 16.26
N GLU A 190 -6.60 -19.99 17.25
CA GLU A 190 -7.95 -19.42 17.30
C GLU A 190 -7.93 -17.90 17.53
N MET A 191 -6.99 -17.40 18.33
CA MET A 191 -6.83 -15.96 18.59
C MET A 191 -6.33 -15.24 17.35
N VAL A 192 -5.28 -15.79 16.72
CA VAL A 192 -4.74 -15.28 15.44
C VAL A 192 -5.84 -15.27 14.38
N PHE A 193 -6.62 -16.35 14.29
CA PHE A 193 -7.73 -16.43 13.34
C PHE A 193 -8.81 -15.39 13.62
N GLY A 194 -9.19 -15.19 14.89
CA GLY A 194 -10.20 -14.20 15.29
C GLY A 194 -9.81 -12.77 14.89
N GLU A 195 -8.53 -12.43 14.97
CA GLU A 195 -8.02 -11.13 14.51
C GLU A 195 -8.12 -10.99 12.98
N ILE A 196 -7.70 -12.01 12.23
CA ILE A 196 -7.82 -12.00 10.75
C ILE A 196 -9.28 -11.94 10.31
N ASP A 197 -10.15 -12.73 10.95
CA ASP A 197 -11.59 -12.76 10.70
C ASP A 197 -12.23 -11.37 10.93
N SER A 198 -11.83 -10.69 11.99
CA SER A 198 -12.31 -9.33 12.29
C SER A 198 -11.95 -8.34 11.17
N LEU A 199 -10.72 -8.41 10.64
CA LEU A 199 -10.29 -7.57 9.52
C LEU A 199 -11.10 -7.87 8.24
N LEU A 200 -11.31 -9.14 7.93
CA LEU A 200 -12.11 -9.56 6.76
C LEU A 200 -13.57 -9.12 6.87
N GLN A 201 -14.16 -9.22 8.06
CA GLN A 201 -15.53 -8.75 8.29
C GLN A 201 -15.65 -7.23 8.07
N GLN A 202 -14.67 -6.43 8.50
CA GLN A 202 -14.67 -4.99 8.25
C GLN A 202 -14.66 -4.67 6.76
N VAL A 203 -13.82 -5.36 5.98
CA VAL A 203 -13.77 -5.19 4.52
C VAL A 203 -15.10 -5.56 3.87
N GLN A 204 -15.71 -6.68 4.27
CA GLN A 204 -17.03 -7.07 3.76
C GLN A 204 -18.12 -6.04 4.11
N LEU A 205 -18.08 -5.44 5.30
CA LEU A 205 -19.02 -4.40 5.70
C LEU A 205 -18.87 -3.15 4.82
N VAL A 206 -17.63 -2.68 4.61
CA VAL A 206 -17.34 -1.52 3.75
C VAL A 206 -17.80 -1.80 2.31
N ALA A 207 -17.53 -2.99 1.78
CA ALA A 207 -17.95 -3.39 0.44
C ALA A 207 -19.49 -3.39 0.30
N LYS A 208 -20.21 -3.97 1.28
CA LYS A 208 -21.68 -3.97 1.31
C LYS A 208 -22.25 -2.56 1.38
N GLN A 209 -21.65 -1.66 2.16
CA GLN A 209 -22.06 -0.26 2.25
C GLN A 209 -21.87 0.47 0.92
N ARG A 210 -20.69 0.32 0.28
CA ARG A 210 -20.43 0.89 -1.05
C ARG A 210 -21.43 0.41 -2.09
N GLN A 211 -21.75 -0.89 -2.10
CA GLN A 211 -22.69 -1.46 -3.05
C GLN A 211 -24.13 -0.99 -2.80
N LYS A 212 -24.52 -0.79 -1.54
CA LYS A 212 -25.80 -0.19 -1.17
C LYS A 212 -25.92 1.24 -1.70
N LEU A 213 -24.89 2.08 -1.55
CA LEU A 213 -24.84 3.43 -2.11
C LEU A 213 -24.99 3.43 -3.63
N ILE A 214 -24.24 2.59 -4.35
CA ILE A 214 -24.32 2.47 -5.82
C ILE A 214 -25.73 2.03 -6.27
N SER A 215 -26.35 1.09 -5.54
CA SER A 215 -27.72 0.63 -5.85
C SER A 215 -28.82 1.69 -5.56
N MET A 216 -28.53 2.66 -4.70
CA MET A 216 -29.43 3.78 -4.39
C MET A 216 -29.30 4.90 -5.44
N GLU A 217 -28.10 5.13 -5.98
CA GLU A 217 -27.85 6.07 -7.08
C GLU A 217 -28.35 5.54 -8.44
N GLY A 218 -28.26 4.23 -8.69
CA GLY A 218 -28.73 3.59 -9.93
C GLY A 218 -30.25 3.51 -10.11
N LYS A 219 -31.06 4.03 -9.18
CA LYS A 219 -32.53 4.11 -9.29
C LYS A 219 -33.06 5.49 -9.70
N GLN A 220 -32.19 6.46 -10.00
CA GLN A 220 -32.60 7.71 -10.62
C GLN A 220 -32.27 7.69 -12.12
N GLU A 221 -33.32 7.63 -12.96
CA GLU A 221 -33.19 7.95 -14.39
C GLU A 221 -32.54 9.34 -14.57
N PRO A 222 -31.78 9.55 -15.66
CA PRO A 222 -31.09 10.80 -15.89
C PRO A 222 -32.13 11.90 -16.17
N LYS A 223 -32.51 12.65 -15.15
CA LYS A 223 -33.17 13.94 -15.34
C LYS A 223 -32.12 14.89 -15.89
N ASN A 224 -32.36 15.34 -17.12
CA ASN A 224 -31.72 16.52 -17.71
C ASN A 224 -31.72 17.65 -16.67
N TYR A 225 -30.57 17.92 -16.08
CA TYR A 225 -30.36 19.11 -15.27
C TYR A 225 -29.48 20.07 -16.06
N ASN A 226 -30.18 21.00 -16.71
CA ASN A 226 -29.61 22.30 -17.06
C ASN A 226 -28.99 22.92 -15.80
N SER A 227 -27.86 23.58 -16.04
CA SER A 227 -27.14 24.46 -15.13
C SER A 227 -28.04 25.30 -14.24
N SER A 228 -27.80 25.18 -12.92
CA SER A 228 -28.01 26.16 -11.82
C SER A 228 -28.70 25.52 -10.61
N SER A 229 -28.12 25.78 -9.44
CA SER A 229 -28.52 25.39 -8.08
C SER A 229 -28.19 23.95 -7.63
N ARG A 230 -27.04 23.78 -6.96
CA ARG A 230 -26.79 22.66 -6.04
C ARG A 230 -27.01 23.13 -4.60
N ALA A 231 -27.83 22.39 -3.86
CA ALA A 231 -28.19 22.61 -2.48
C ALA A 231 -27.03 22.31 -1.50
N PRO A 232 -27.08 22.84 -0.25
CA PRO A 232 -25.98 22.73 0.71
C PRO A 232 -25.86 21.31 1.27
N LEU A 233 -24.63 20.83 1.43
CA LEU A 233 -24.30 19.58 2.11
C LEU A 233 -24.58 19.69 3.62
N ASP A 234 -25.23 18.66 4.14
CA ASP A 234 -25.70 18.50 5.51
C ASP A 234 -24.55 18.56 6.53
N GLN A 235 -24.67 19.42 7.56
CA GLN A 235 -23.62 19.75 8.53
C GLN A 235 -23.43 18.73 9.67
N ASP A 236 -24.21 17.65 9.73
CA ASP A 236 -24.33 16.82 10.95
C ASP A 236 -23.47 15.54 11.01
N ASN A 237 -22.50 15.37 10.11
CA ASN A 237 -21.56 14.22 10.16
C ASN A 237 -20.08 14.63 10.24
N TRP A 238 -19.83 15.75 10.92
CA TRP A 238 -18.48 16.26 11.17
C TRP A 238 -17.75 15.43 12.24
N ARG A 239 -16.80 14.59 11.82
CA ARG A 239 -15.67 14.19 12.66
C ARG A 239 -14.44 14.90 12.10
N GLY A 240 -14.04 16.00 12.75
CA GLY A 240 -13.09 16.98 12.21
C GLY A 240 -11.75 16.44 11.70
N ILE A 241 -10.99 17.34 11.07
CA ILE A 241 -9.62 17.08 10.56
C ILE A 241 -8.81 16.33 11.64
N PRO A 242 -8.22 15.16 11.32
CA PRO A 242 -7.46 14.39 12.29
C PRO A 242 -6.37 15.26 12.93
N THR A 243 -6.52 15.58 14.22
CA THR A 243 -5.60 16.42 15.00
C THR A 243 -4.25 15.76 15.29
N ARG A 244 -3.95 14.64 14.64
CA ARG A 244 -2.71 13.87 14.77
C ARG A 244 -2.17 13.53 13.38
N LEU A 245 -1.75 14.56 12.64
CA LEU A 245 -0.92 14.44 11.44
C LEU A 245 0.51 13.96 11.75
N ASN A 246 0.81 13.67 13.02
CA ASN A 246 2.18 13.73 13.49
C ASN A 246 3.00 12.46 13.27
N ASN A 247 2.53 11.22 13.47
CA ASN A 247 3.51 10.11 13.57
C ASN A 247 3.25 8.89 12.67
N ILE A 248 2.33 8.96 11.71
CA ILE A 248 1.90 7.79 10.90
C ILE A 248 1.64 8.22 9.45
N PRO A 249 2.13 7.50 8.41
CA PRO A 249 1.70 7.74 7.05
C PRO A 249 0.19 7.48 6.94
N HIS A 250 -0.59 8.53 6.70
CA HIS A 250 -2.04 8.41 6.52
C HIS A 250 -2.36 7.58 5.27
N SER A 251 -3.47 6.82 5.32
CA SER A 251 -3.94 6.05 4.17
C SER A 251 -4.12 6.96 2.95
N ARG A 252 -3.99 6.39 1.74
CA ARG A 252 -4.21 7.12 0.49
C ARG A 252 -5.60 7.77 0.44
N GLU A 253 -6.59 7.18 1.12
CA GLU A 253 -7.96 7.69 1.24
C GLU A 253 -8.03 8.94 2.12
N ILE A 254 -7.34 8.97 3.27
CA ILE A 254 -7.26 10.16 4.14
C ILE A 254 -6.47 11.27 3.43
N ARG A 255 -5.35 10.92 2.77
CA ARG A 255 -4.60 11.87 1.96
C ARG A 255 -5.44 12.41 0.81
N LYS A 256 -6.19 11.54 0.12
CA LYS A 256 -7.10 11.93 -0.96
C LYS A 256 -8.22 12.84 -0.46
N TYR A 257 -8.85 12.56 0.68
CA TYR A 257 -9.83 13.46 1.28
C TYR A 257 -9.22 14.83 1.59
N PHE A 258 -8.02 14.85 2.18
CA PHE A 258 -7.29 16.08 2.45
C PHE A 258 -6.95 16.84 1.16
N TYR A 259 -6.53 16.14 0.10
CA TYR A 259 -6.26 16.74 -1.21
C TYR A 259 -7.55 17.28 -1.85
N ASP A 260 -8.61 16.48 -1.89
CA ASP A 260 -9.90 16.81 -2.50
C ASP A 260 -10.55 18.01 -1.79
N ASP A 261 -10.45 18.08 -0.45
CA ASP A 261 -10.98 19.21 0.33
C ASP A 261 -10.24 20.52 0.03
N ILE A 262 -8.90 20.47 -0.04
CA ILE A 262 -8.08 21.64 -0.40
C ILE A 262 -8.31 22.04 -1.85
N ILE A 263 -8.39 21.08 -2.79
CA ILE A 263 -8.69 21.34 -4.20
C ILE A 263 -10.06 22.03 -4.32
N TYR A 264 -11.09 21.48 -3.69
CA TYR A 264 -12.45 22.04 -3.73
C TYR A 264 -12.54 23.42 -3.07
N ALA A 265 -11.87 23.63 -1.94
CA ALA A 265 -11.79 24.95 -1.30
C ALA A 265 -11.08 25.97 -2.20
N THR A 266 -10.01 25.56 -2.88
CA THR A 266 -9.24 26.41 -3.80
C THR A 266 -10.05 26.74 -5.05
N GLN A 267 -10.72 25.75 -5.65
CA GLN A 267 -11.61 25.94 -6.80
C GLN A 267 -12.75 26.91 -6.49
N ARG A 268 -13.46 26.71 -5.38
CA ARG A 268 -14.52 27.64 -4.94
C ARG A 268 -14.01 29.06 -4.75
N ALA A 269 -12.85 29.22 -4.13
CA ALA A 269 -12.27 30.54 -3.93
C ALA A 269 -11.96 31.25 -5.27
N ILE A 270 -11.51 30.51 -6.28
CA ILE A 270 -11.27 31.04 -7.62
C ILE A 270 -12.60 31.39 -8.31
N GLU A 271 -13.61 30.54 -8.22
CA GLU A 271 -14.97 30.79 -8.74
C GLU A 271 -15.59 32.05 -8.12
N ASP A 272 -15.33 32.29 -6.82
CA ASP A 272 -15.72 33.50 -6.10
C ASP A 272 -14.90 34.75 -6.50
N GLY A 273 -14.07 34.66 -7.54
CA GLY A 273 -13.27 35.75 -8.08
C GLY A 273 -12.04 36.11 -7.25
N ARG A 274 -11.61 35.24 -6.32
CA ARG A 274 -10.36 35.48 -5.58
C ARG A 274 -9.16 35.18 -6.48
N ILE A 275 -8.36 36.21 -6.70
CA ILE A 275 -7.16 36.16 -7.54
C ILE A 275 -5.89 35.77 -6.78
N ARG A 276 -5.92 35.79 -5.44
CA ARG A 276 -4.80 35.38 -4.57
C ARG A 276 -5.31 34.49 -3.46
N LEU A 277 -4.73 33.30 -3.36
CA LEU A 277 -5.02 32.34 -2.30
C LEU A 277 -3.74 32.03 -1.53
N LYS A 278 -3.77 32.23 -0.21
CA LYS A 278 -2.74 31.72 0.70
C LYS A 278 -3.29 30.48 1.39
N VAL A 279 -2.72 29.32 1.10
CA VAL A 279 -2.99 28.09 1.83
C VAL A 279 -1.94 27.96 2.93
N GLU A 280 -2.35 28.12 4.19
CA GLU A 280 -1.46 28.02 5.34
C GLU A 280 -1.62 26.66 6.00
N ILE A 281 -0.60 25.81 5.87
CA ILE A 281 -0.58 24.48 6.44
C ILE A 281 0.34 24.51 7.67
N ASN A 282 -0.26 24.45 8.86
CA ASN A 282 0.49 24.43 10.11
C ASN A 282 0.67 22.98 10.57
N ILE A 283 1.92 22.51 10.58
CA ILE A 283 2.28 21.18 11.07
C ILE A 283 3.02 21.35 12.40
N PRO A 284 2.36 21.08 13.54
CA PRO A 284 3.03 21.16 14.83
C PRO A 284 4.14 20.10 14.89
N GLU A 285 5.36 20.53 15.25
CA GLU A 285 6.53 19.66 15.47
C GLU A 285 7.09 19.00 14.18
N LEU A 286 7.33 19.79 13.13
CA LEU A 286 8.05 19.32 11.94
C LEU A 286 9.55 19.17 12.25
N ASN A 287 10.07 17.94 12.24
CA ASN A 287 11.49 17.62 12.19
C ASN A 287 11.86 17.25 10.74
N PRO A 288 12.46 18.14 9.94
CA PRO A 288 12.72 17.91 8.51
C PRO A 288 13.64 16.70 8.22
N GLU A 289 14.45 16.26 9.18
CA GLU A 289 15.35 15.11 9.02
C GLU A 289 14.63 13.77 9.19
N MET A 290 13.57 13.74 10.00
CA MET A 290 12.80 12.53 10.32
C MET A 290 11.45 12.48 9.60
N ASP A 291 10.94 13.64 9.14
CA ASP A 291 9.59 13.81 8.58
C ASP A 291 9.56 13.84 7.05
N VAL A 292 10.41 13.04 6.39
CA VAL A 292 10.48 12.95 4.91
C VAL A 292 9.10 12.65 4.30
N TYR A 293 8.26 11.87 4.98
CA TYR A 293 6.89 11.55 4.56
C TYR A 293 5.92 12.73 4.63
N ARG A 294 6.10 13.65 5.60
CA ARG A 294 5.27 14.85 5.71
C ARG A 294 5.59 15.82 4.57
N ILE A 295 6.88 15.98 4.26
CA ILE A 295 7.34 16.75 3.10
C ILE A 295 6.81 16.13 1.79
N GLY A 296 6.89 14.81 1.65
CA GLY A 296 6.32 14.10 0.48
C GLY A 296 4.81 14.31 0.32
N THR A 297 4.04 14.27 1.43
CA THR A 297 2.59 14.49 1.42
C THR A 297 2.23 15.91 0.96
N LEU A 298 3.01 16.92 1.37
CA LEU A 298 2.86 18.30 0.94
C LEU A 298 3.23 18.51 -0.53
N MET A 299 4.32 17.90 -0.99
CA MET A 299 4.72 17.99 -2.41
C MET A 299 3.68 17.32 -3.32
N GLU A 300 3.09 16.22 -2.87
CA GLU A 300 2.01 15.54 -3.59
C GLU A 300 0.71 16.37 -3.62
N LEU A 301 0.38 17.10 -2.56
CA LEU A 301 -0.73 18.07 -2.57
C LEU A 301 -0.50 19.17 -3.61
N VAL A 302 0.72 19.72 -3.66
CA VAL A 302 1.09 20.74 -4.66
C VAL A 302 0.93 20.19 -6.08
N ARG A 303 1.35 18.93 -6.30
CA ARG A 303 1.18 18.23 -7.57
C ARG A 303 -0.30 18.08 -7.95
N ALA A 304 -1.12 17.60 -7.02
CA ALA A 304 -2.55 17.38 -7.24
C ALA A 304 -3.31 18.69 -7.56
N LEU A 305 -2.99 19.79 -6.87
CA LEU A 305 -3.54 21.11 -7.16
C LEU A 305 -3.17 21.58 -8.56
N ALA A 306 -1.89 21.50 -8.92
CA ALA A 306 -1.42 21.96 -10.23
C ALA A 306 -2.03 21.16 -11.39
N LEU A 307 -2.16 19.83 -11.25
CA LEU A 307 -2.83 19.00 -12.26
C LEU A 307 -4.31 19.34 -12.37
N SER A 308 -5.02 19.50 -11.24
CA SER A 308 -6.44 19.85 -11.27
C SER A 308 -6.70 21.17 -12.00
N PHE A 309 -5.81 22.16 -11.90
CA PHE A 309 -5.96 23.42 -12.62
C PHE A 309 -5.53 23.34 -14.08
N ALA A 310 -4.51 22.53 -14.38
CA ALA A 310 -4.10 22.27 -15.75
C ALA A 310 -5.19 21.52 -16.54
N ASP A 311 -5.89 20.58 -15.90
CA ASP A 311 -7.04 19.87 -16.49
C ASP A 311 -8.21 20.82 -16.82
N ASP A 312 -8.35 21.91 -16.05
CA ASP A 312 -9.28 23.00 -16.35
C ASP A 312 -8.75 23.98 -17.42
N GLY A 313 -7.63 23.67 -18.07
CA GLY A 313 -7.00 24.48 -19.12
C GLY A 313 -6.24 25.71 -18.62
N LYS A 314 -5.96 25.83 -17.31
CA LYS A 314 -5.24 26.97 -16.73
C LYS A 314 -3.73 26.76 -16.81
N HIS A 315 -2.98 27.85 -17.01
CA HIS A 315 -1.53 27.83 -16.86
C HIS A 315 -1.15 27.99 -15.39
N VAL A 316 -0.34 27.06 -14.89
CA VAL A 316 0.03 26.94 -13.49
C VAL A 316 1.54 27.10 -13.33
N LYS A 317 1.98 28.07 -12.54
CA LYS A 317 3.38 28.22 -12.14
C LYS A 317 3.54 27.73 -10.70
N VAL A 318 4.40 26.72 -10.50
CA VAL A 318 4.76 26.22 -9.17
C VAL A 318 6.11 26.81 -8.78
N CYS A 319 6.11 27.64 -7.75
CA CYS A 319 7.30 28.32 -7.27
C CYS A 319 7.77 27.73 -5.93
N VAL A 320 9.07 27.46 -5.81
CA VAL A 320 9.70 27.09 -4.53
C VAL A 320 10.54 28.28 -4.05
N GLN A 321 10.17 28.86 -2.92
CA GLN A 321 10.92 29.93 -2.28
C GLN A 321 11.80 29.35 -1.15
N GLY A 322 13.11 29.56 -1.23
CA GLY A 322 13.99 29.31 -0.09
C GLY A 322 13.77 30.37 0.99
N SER A 323 14.05 30.05 2.27
CA SER A 323 14.01 31.05 3.34
C SER A 323 14.91 32.24 2.96
N MET A 324 14.32 33.42 2.75
CA MET A 324 15.08 34.66 2.59
C MET A 324 15.75 34.98 3.93
N GLY A 325 17.03 34.70 4.05
CA GLY A 325 17.81 35.04 5.24
C GLY A 325 18.39 36.44 5.12
N GLU A 326 17.93 37.36 5.96
CA GLU A 326 18.79 38.40 6.54
C GLU A 326 18.50 38.52 8.05
N GLY A 327 19.56 38.51 8.85
CA GLY A 327 19.48 38.58 10.32
C GLY A 327 19.99 37.33 11.03
N ALA A 328 19.91 37.34 12.37
CA ALA A 328 20.56 36.41 13.32
C ALA A 328 20.21 34.90 13.18
N LEU A 329 19.52 34.51 12.11
CA LEU A 329 19.20 33.14 11.71
C LEU A 329 20.01 32.70 10.47
N ALA A 330 21.19 33.28 10.26
CA ALA A 330 22.19 32.74 9.36
C ALA A 330 22.75 31.44 9.95
N GLY A 331 22.18 30.29 9.57
CA GLY A 331 22.73 28.99 9.98
C GLY A 331 21.73 27.86 10.17
N MET A 332 21.12 27.43 9.07
CA MET A 332 20.50 26.10 8.82
C MET A 332 18.95 26.00 8.88
N PRO A 333 18.35 25.07 8.09
CA PRO A 333 18.99 24.10 7.19
C PRO A 333 18.67 24.26 5.70
N LEU A 334 19.69 24.00 4.88
CA LEU A 334 19.70 23.80 3.42
C LEU A 334 18.81 22.64 2.90
N GLN A 335 17.81 22.19 3.66
CA GLN A 335 17.07 20.93 3.41
C GLN A 335 15.88 21.10 2.45
N LEU A 336 15.39 22.32 2.20
CA LEU A 336 14.40 22.57 1.14
C LEU A 336 15.04 22.66 -0.26
N ALA A 337 16.37 22.69 -0.38
CA ALA A 337 17.07 22.69 -1.67
C ALA A 337 16.74 21.43 -2.52
N GLY A 338 16.32 20.33 -1.88
CA GLY A 338 15.88 19.12 -2.55
C GLY A 338 14.43 19.14 -3.06
N CYS A 339 13.56 20.02 -2.55
CA CYS A 339 12.13 20.03 -2.91
C CYS A 339 11.92 20.32 -4.40
N ARG A 340 12.74 21.21 -4.98
CA ARG A 340 12.73 21.46 -6.42
C ARG A 340 13.09 20.20 -7.21
N LYS A 341 14.16 19.49 -6.84
CA LYS A 341 14.57 18.24 -7.51
C LYS A 341 13.50 17.15 -7.39
N ILE A 342 12.82 17.09 -6.25
CA ILE A 342 11.71 16.16 -6.02
C ILE A 342 10.54 16.50 -6.96
N LEU A 343 10.11 17.77 -7.02
CA LEU A 343 9.05 18.22 -7.94
C LEU A 343 9.43 18.01 -9.41
N GLU A 344 10.70 18.20 -9.76
CA GLU A 344 11.22 17.95 -11.10
C GLU A 344 11.20 16.45 -11.47
N GLY A 345 11.37 15.55 -10.50
CA GLY A 345 11.35 14.09 -10.69
C GLY A 345 9.98 13.43 -10.53
N MET A 346 8.94 14.17 -10.12
CA MET A 346 7.58 13.64 -9.98
C MET A 346 6.92 13.36 -11.34
N ASP A 347 5.99 12.41 -11.34
CA ASP A 347 5.14 12.12 -12.49
C ASP A 347 4.01 13.17 -12.59
N TRP A 348 3.99 13.93 -13.69
CA TRP A 348 3.02 14.99 -13.96
C TRP A 348 1.97 14.57 -15.00
N GLY A 349 1.71 13.27 -15.17
CA GLY A 349 0.71 12.75 -16.08
C GLY A 349 1.21 12.55 -17.52
N SER A 350 0.35 12.01 -18.39
CA SER A 350 0.70 11.65 -19.78
C SER A 350 0.62 12.84 -20.76
N TYR A 351 1.63 12.95 -21.64
CA TYR A 351 1.85 13.95 -22.71
C TYR A 351 1.74 15.43 -22.29
N ASP A 352 2.89 15.97 -21.90
CA ASP A 352 3.28 17.41 -21.96
C ASP A 352 2.55 18.43 -21.06
N ALA A 353 1.75 17.99 -20.07
CA ALA A 353 1.20 18.91 -19.06
C ALA A 353 2.30 19.77 -18.41
N LYS A 354 3.45 19.14 -18.10
CA LYS A 354 4.68 19.83 -17.70
C LYS A 354 5.37 20.45 -18.92
N GLY A 355 5.50 21.78 -18.92
CA GLY A 355 6.05 22.57 -20.04
C GLY A 355 4.99 23.35 -20.83
N ILE A 356 3.80 22.77 -21.05
CA ILE A 356 2.68 23.46 -21.72
C ILE A 356 1.81 24.22 -20.71
N PHE A 357 1.35 23.53 -19.67
CA PHE A 357 0.44 24.09 -18.67
C PHE A 357 1.12 24.34 -17.33
N ILE A 358 2.06 23.47 -16.93
CA ILE A 358 2.71 23.50 -15.61
C ILE A 358 4.20 23.85 -15.77
N ASN A 359 4.65 24.91 -15.11
CA ASN A 359 6.06 25.32 -15.06
C ASN A 359 6.58 25.40 -13.63
N ILE A 360 7.78 24.86 -13.40
CA ILE A 360 8.47 24.90 -12.10
C ILE A 360 9.51 26.02 -12.13
N GLY A 361 9.47 26.95 -11.16
CA GLY A 361 10.39 28.09 -11.06
C GLY A 361 11.00 28.30 -9.67
N SER A 362 11.99 29.19 -9.59
CA SER A 362 12.51 29.78 -8.34
C SER A 362 11.93 31.17 -8.12
N ILE A 363 11.77 31.57 -6.87
CA ILE A 363 11.58 32.98 -6.50
C ILE A 363 12.84 33.43 -5.77
N GLY A 364 13.70 34.17 -6.48
CA GLY A 364 14.71 35.04 -5.87
C GLY A 364 14.24 36.50 -5.98
N ALA A 365 14.66 37.36 -5.05
CA ALA A 365 14.28 38.79 -5.03
C ALA A 365 14.65 39.59 -6.31
N LYS A 366 15.42 39.00 -7.24
CA LYS A 366 15.81 39.58 -8.54
C LYS A 366 14.94 39.10 -9.72
N GLU A 367 14.10 38.10 -9.51
CA GLU A 367 13.28 37.44 -10.56
C GLU A 367 11.79 37.82 -10.47
N VAL A 368 11.44 38.70 -9.52
CA VAL A 368 10.14 39.34 -9.39
C VAL A 368 10.29 40.73 -10.01
N GLU A 369 9.67 40.97 -11.17
CA GLU A 369 9.66 42.31 -11.74
C GLU A 369 8.73 43.21 -10.91
N GLU A 370 8.97 44.53 -10.82
CA GLU A 370 8.11 45.45 -10.03
C GLU A 370 6.61 45.37 -10.38
N GLN A 371 6.29 44.85 -11.55
CA GLN A 371 4.93 44.60 -12.02
C GLN A 371 4.27 43.35 -11.39
N ASP A 372 5.02 42.44 -10.80
CA ASP A 372 4.52 41.29 -10.03
C ASP A 372 4.26 41.65 -8.54
N ASP A 373 4.79 42.79 -8.09
CA ASP A 373 4.78 43.24 -6.68
C ASP A 373 3.95 44.52 -6.45
N ILE A 374 2.82 44.65 -7.14
CA ILE A 374 1.91 45.77 -6.90
C ILE A 374 1.17 45.54 -5.57
N HIS A 375 1.74 46.18 -4.54
CA HIS A 375 1.22 46.46 -3.19
C HIS A 375 1.42 45.38 -2.12
N SER A 376 2.63 45.29 -1.57
CA SER A 376 2.82 44.82 -0.20
C SER A 376 3.69 45.79 0.62
N SER A 377 3.03 46.73 1.31
CA SER A 377 3.62 47.31 2.52
C SER A 377 3.39 46.33 3.68
N GLY A 378 4.46 45.61 4.04
CA GLY A 378 4.66 45.08 5.39
C GLY A 378 3.87 43.82 5.77
N SER A 379 4.49 42.66 5.59
CA SER A 379 4.73 41.67 6.66
C SER A 379 5.08 40.31 6.04
N SER A 380 6.21 39.79 6.50
CA SER A 380 6.82 38.50 6.20
C SER A 380 5.81 37.34 6.17
N LYS A 381 5.67 36.65 5.03
CA LYS A 381 4.84 35.45 4.87
C LYS A 381 5.47 34.45 3.89
N CYS A 382 5.41 33.18 4.27
CA CYS A 382 5.61 32.02 3.41
C CYS A 382 4.35 31.84 2.54
N CYS A 383 4.47 31.87 1.21
CA CYS A 383 3.38 31.61 0.27
C CYS A 383 3.92 30.86 -0.96
N GLY A 384 3.26 29.76 -1.34
CA GLY A 384 3.25 29.33 -2.74
C GLY A 384 2.22 30.19 -3.47
N GLU A 385 2.67 31.04 -4.37
CA GLU A 385 1.81 31.93 -5.15
C GLU A 385 1.45 31.28 -6.49
N LEU A 386 0.16 31.16 -6.75
CA LEU A 386 -0.40 30.78 -8.05
C LEU A 386 -0.86 32.06 -8.75
N TYR A 387 -0.22 32.40 -9.87
CA TYR A 387 -0.62 33.51 -10.72
C TYR A 387 -1.52 32.99 -11.84
N ASN A 388 -2.66 33.65 -12.03
CA ASN A 388 -3.54 33.46 -13.18
C ASN A 388 -3.19 34.56 -14.21
N ARG A 389 -2.85 34.19 -15.44
CA ARG A 389 -2.93 35.10 -16.59
C ARG A 389 -4.00 34.59 -17.55
#